data_AF-A0A7U6KPH7-F1
#
_entry.id   AF-A0A7U6KPH7-F1
#
_cell.length_a   1.000
_cell.length_b   1.000
_cell.length_c   1.000
_cell.angle_alpha   90.00
_cell.angle_beta   90.00
_cell.angle_gamma   90.00
#
_symmetry.space_group_name_H-M   'P 1'
#
loop_
_entity.id
_entity.type
_entity.pdbx_description
1 polymer ?
#
loop_
_entity_poly.entity_id
_entity_poly.type
_entity_poly.pdbx_seq_one_letter_code
_entity_poly.pdbx_strand_id
1 'polypeptide(L)'
;MTSNPLPKKSSHEFLLLVGDPKQAIYGFRGGDVTNYNYMKGQFDKSTIWTLNTNRRSNAGVIHALNCWFGMPTATTADNKLAQLGSDIYYQHTKARKEKRR
;
A
#
# COMPACT_ATOMS: atom_id res chain seq x y z
N MET A 1 34.77 -45.55 1.09
CA MET A 1 33.40 -45.31 0.58
C MET A 1 33.08 -43.85 0.80
N THR A 2 33.28 -43.01 -0.23
CA THR A 2 33.01 -41.57 -0.18
C THR A 2 31.53 -41.35 -0.49
N SER A 3 30.76 -40.83 0.47
CA SER A 3 29.37 -40.42 0.22
C SER A 3 29.37 -39.13 -0.59
N ASN A 4 28.75 -39.18 -1.78
CA ASN A 4 28.51 -38.00 -2.59
C ASN A 4 27.33 -37.22 -1.98
N PRO A 5 27.42 -35.90 -1.76
CA PRO A 5 26.30 -35.12 -1.25
C PRO A 5 25.20 -35.02 -2.31
N LEU A 6 23.95 -35.21 -1.89
CA LEU A 6 22.76 -35.10 -2.73
C LEU A 6 22.62 -33.66 -3.27
N PRO A 7 22.22 -33.47 -4.53
CA PRO A 7 22.03 -32.14 -5.11
C PRO A 7 20.93 -31.39 -4.35
N LYS A 8 21.26 -30.19 -3.88
CA LYS A 8 20.34 -29.29 -3.19
C LYS A 8 19.25 -28.84 -4.18
N LYS A 9 18.02 -29.34 -4.05
CA LYS A 9 16.87 -28.88 -4.83
C LYS A 9 16.66 -27.38 -4.55
N SER A 10 16.76 -26.53 -5.56
CA SER A 10 16.38 -25.12 -5.41
C SER A 10 14.86 -25.00 -5.53
N SER A 11 14.19 -24.76 -4.40
CA SER A 11 12.81 -24.30 -4.40
C SER A 11 12.78 -22.91 -5.02
N HIS A 12 12.07 -22.76 -6.14
CA HIS A 12 11.82 -21.45 -6.74
C HIS A 12 10.65 -20.81 -5.99
N GLU A 13 10.97 -20.16 -4.88
CA GLU A 13 9.98 -19.44 -4.08
C GLU A 13 9.80 -18.03 -4.64
N PHE A 14 8.55 -17.64 -4.90
CA PHE A 14 8.19 -16.33 -5.41
C PHE A 14 7.08 -15.74 -4.52
N LEU A 15 7.32 -14.55 -3.98
CA LEU A 15 6.37 -13.80 -3.17
C LEU A 15 6.15 -12.42 -3.78
N LEU A 16 4.89 -12.10 -4.09
CA LEU A 16 4.46 -10.77 -4.51
C LEU A 16 3.41 -10.24 -3.53
N LEU A 17 3.73 -9.13 -2.86
CA LEU A 17 2.81 -8.46 -1.95
C LEU A 17 2.10 -7.31 -2.68
N VAL A 18 0.77 -7.33 -2.68
CA VAL A 18 -0.07 -6.25 -3.21
C VAL A 18 -1.02 -5.79 -2.11
N GLY A 19 -1.08 -4.48 -1.87
CA GLY A 19 -1.94 -3.91 -0.85
C GLY A 19 -1.97 -2.40 -0.91
N ASP A 20 -2.94 -1.83 -0.20
CA ASP A 20 -3.07 -0.40 0.02
C ASP A 20 -3.37 -0.16 1.51
N PRO A 21 -2.38 0.24 2.32
CA PRO A 21 -2.54 0.48 3.75
C PRO A 21 -3.73 1.38 4.09
N LYS A 22 -4.05 2.38 3.25
CA LYS A 22 -5.18 3.30 3.47
C LYS A 22 -6.56 2.65 3.31
N GLN A 23 -6.62 1.38 2.92
CA GLN A 23 -7.84 0.57 2.81
C GLN A 23 -7.91 -0.55 3.86
N ALA A 24 -7.06 -0.54 4.89
CA ALA A 24 -7.05 -1.53 5.95
C ALA A 24 -8.26 -1.36 6.90
N ILE A 25 -9.41 -1.95 6.54
CA ILE A 25 -10.68 -1.82 7.29
C ILE A 25 -10.98 -2.98 8.25
N TYR A 26 -10.13 -4.01 8.32
CA TYR A 26 -10.37 -5.23 9.11
C TYR A 26 -9.61 -5.29 10.45
N GLY A 27 -9.22 -4.14 11.01
CA GLY A 27 -8.52 -4.08 12.31
C GLY A 27 -9.28 -4.76 13.46
N PHE A 28 -10.61 -4.65 13.47
CA PHE A 28 -11.47 -5.32 14.46
C PHE A 28 -11.46 -6.86 14.38
N ARG A 29 -10.88 -7.45 13.33
CA ARG A 29 -10.71 -8.89 13.12
C ARG A 29 -9.24 -9.32 13.17
N GLY A 30 -8.37 -8.47 13.72
CA GLY A 30 -6.93 -8.72 13.80
C GLY A 30 -6.17 -8.44 12.49
N GLY A 31 -6.77 -7.70 11.56
CA GLY A 31 -6.02 -7.19 10.40
C GLY A 31 -4.97 -6.17 10.86
N ASP A 32 -3.70 -6.43 10.57
CA ASP A 32 -2.59 -5.60 11.03
C ASP A 32 -1.81 -5.00 9.85
N VAL A 33 -1.92 -3.69 9.69
CA VAL A 33 -1.20 -2.93 8.66
C VAL A 33 0.29 -2.79 8.97
N THR A 34 0.67 -2.85 10.26
CA THR A 34 2.06 -2.80 10.70
C THR A 34 2.80 -4.03 10.19
N ASN A 35 2.18 -5.21 10.20
CA ASN A 35 2.75 -6.41 9.58
C ASN A 35 2.99 -6.25 8.06
N TYR A 36 2.03 -5.67 7.33
CA TYR A 36 2.20 -5.38 5.90
C TYR A 36 3.36 -4.41 5.65
N ASN A 37 3.44 -3.32 6.41
CA ASN A 37 4.51 -2.32 6.30
C ASN A 37 5.88 -2.91 6.67
N TYR A 38 5.94 -3.73 7.72
CA TYR A 38 7.15 -4.44 8.12
C TYR A 38 7.66 -5.38 7.02
N MET A 39 6.77 -6.21 6.46
CA MET A 39 7.09 -7.12 5.35
C MET A 39 7.51 -6.36 4.09
N LYS A 40 6.79 -5.30 3.71
CA LYS A 40 7.16 -4.42 2.61
C LYS A 40 8.57 -3.84 2.81
N GLY A 41 8.95 -3.50 4.04
CA GLY A 41 10.27 -3.00 4.39
C GLY A 41 11.41 -4.02 4.24
N GLN A 42 11.10 -5.31 4.13
CA GLN A 42 12.12 -6.36 3.90
C GLN A 42 12.53 -6.48 2.43
N PHE A 43 11.76 -5.90 1.50
CA PHE A 43 12.08 -5.92 0.08
C PHE A 43 13.11 -4.85 -0.28
N ASP A 44 13.98 -5.16 -1.23
CA ASP A 44 14.86 -4.17 -1.84
C ASP A 44 14.02 -3.05 -2.47
N LYS A 45 14.42 -1.79 -2.25
CA LYS A 45 13.69 -0.62 -2.76
C LYS A 45 13.49 -0.66 -4.28
N SER A 46 14.40 -1.28 -5.02
CA SER A 46 14.31 -1.47 -6.49
C SER A 46 13.18 -2.42 -6.91
N THR A 47 12.68 -3.25 -5.99
CA THR A 47 11.59 -4.22 -6.23
C THR A 47 10.22 -3.71 -5.79
N ILE A 48 10.16 -2.55 -5.13
CA ILE A 48 8.91 -1.95 -4.65
C ILE A 48 8.35 -1.00 -5.72
N TRP A 49 7.17 -1.35 -6.23
CA TRP A 49 6.47 -0.55 -7.23
C TRP A 49 5.25 0.15 -6.63
N THR A 50 5.11 1.44 -6.91
CA THR A 50 3.97 2.25 -6.47
C THR A 50 3.05 2.58 -7.64
N LEU A 51 1.76 2.24 -7.51
CA LEU A 51 0.74 2.53 -8.51
C LEU A 51 -0.09 3.75 -8.10
N ASN A 52 0.33 4.95 -8.50
CA ASN A 52 -0.34 6.20 -8.11
C ASN A 52 -1.46 6.65 -9.08
N THR A 53 -1.67 5.96 -10.20
CA THR A 53 -2.68 6.33 -11.20
C THR A 53 -3.97 5.59 -10.95
N ASN A 54 -5.00 6.30 -10.50
CA ASN A 54 -6.36 5.77 -10.38
C ASN A 54 -7.02 5.68 -11.77
N ARG A 55 -7.50 4.49 -12.12
CA ARG A 55 -8.20 4.24 -13.40
C ARG A 55 -9.71 3.98 -13.24
N ARG A 56 -10.23 4.02 -12.01
CA ARG A 56 -11.62 3.70 -11.67
C ARG A 56 -12.50 4.94 -11.60
N SER A 57 -11.99 6.01 -11.00
CA SER A 57 -12.74 7.21 -10.65
C SER A 57 -12.26 8.41 -11.45
N ASN A 58 -13.14 9.39 -11.62
CA ASN A 58 -12.84 10.63 -12.32
C ASN A 58 -11.94 11.57 -11.50
N ALA A 59 -11.48 12.65 -12.14
CA ALA A 59 -10.59 13.63 -11.51
C ALA A 59 -11.21 14.33 -10.29
N GLY A 60 -12.51 14.62 -10.31
CA GLY A 60 -13.19 15.30 -9.20
C GLY A 60 -13.19 14.50 -7.91
N VAL A 61 -13.49 13.19 -7.99
CA VAL A 61 -13.45 12.29 -6.83
C VAL A 61 -12.03 12.16 -6.27
N ILE A 62 -11.04 12.00 -7.15
CA ILE A 62 -9.63 11.90 -6.72
C ILE A 62 -9.14 13.20 -6.08
N HIS A 63 -9.57 14.35 -6.61
CA HIS A 63 -9.27 15.64 -6.02
C HIS A 63 -9.85 15.76 -4.60
N ALA A 64 -11.14 15.46 -4.42
CA ALA A 64 -11.79 15.52 -3.11
C ALA A 64 -11.10 14.63 -2.07
N LEU A 65 -10.77 13.38 -2.44
CA LEU A 65 -10.05 12.46 -1.54
C LEU A 65 -8.65 12.97 -1.20
N ASN A 66 -7.91 13.51 -2.18
CA ASN A 66 -6.59 14.08 -1.96
C ASN A 66 -6.65 15.30 -1.04
N CYS A 67 -7.69 16.14 -1.16
CA CYS A 67 -7.90 17.29 -0.27
C CYS A 67 -8.24 16.84 1.15
N TRP A 68 -9.12 15.85 1.30
CA TRP A 68 -9.58 15.40 2.61
C TRP A 68 -8.51 14.64 3.40
N PHE A 69 -7.85 13.68 2.76
CA PHE A 69 -6.90 12.78 3.42
C PHE A 69 -5.43 13.19 3.25
N GLY A 70 -5.12 14.12 2.34
CA GLY A 70 -3.75 14.57 2.08
C GLY A 70 -3.29 15.74 2.94
N MET A 71 -4.15 16.30 3.80
CA MET A 71 -3.80 17.42 4.66
C MET A 71 -2.81 17.00 5.76
N PRO A 72 -1.58 17.58 5.80
CA PRO A 72 -0.65 17.39 6.89
C PRO A 72 -1.01 18.36 8.02
N THR A 73 -2.11 18.13 8.71
CA THR A 73 -2.49 18.98 9.86
C THR A 73 -2.64 18.15 11.10
N ALA A 74 -2.15 18.69 12.22
CA ALA A 74 -2.42 18.17 13.54
C ALA A 74 -3.92 17.91 13.69
N THR A 75 -4.25 16.78 14.29
CA THR A 75 -5.62 16.36 14.53
C THR A 75 -6.37 17.45 15.30
N THR A 76 -7.38 18.04 14.67
CA THR A 76 -8.45 18.81 15.32
C THR A 76 -9.69 17.92 15.47
N ALA A 77 -10.67 18.38 16.25
CA ALA A 77 -11.97 17.69 16.31
C ALA A 77 -12.60 17.56 14.91
N ASP A 78 -12.37 18.55 14.04
CA ASP A 78 -13.01 18.67 12.73
C ASP A 78 -12.38 17.78 11.65
N ASN A 79 -11.11 17.38 11.79
CA ASN A 79 -10.40 16.53 10.82
C ASN A 79 -10.09 15.12 11.35
N LYS A 80 -10.71 14.70 12.46
CA LYS A 80 -10.48 13.37 13.06
C LYS A 80 -10.66 12.22 12.06
N LEU A 81 -11.60 12.34 11.13
CA LEU A 81 -11.88 11.34 10.08
C LEU A 81 -10.79 11.26 9.00
N ALA A 82 -9.90 12.25 8.89
CA ALA A 82 -8.77 12.20 7.98
C ALA A 82 -7.63 11.32 8.53
N GLN A 83 -7.64 10.97 9.82
CA GLN A 83 -6.72 10.01 10.39
C GLN A 83 -7.14 8.59 10.01
N LEU A 84 -6.24 7.89 9.31
CA LEU A 84 -6.48 6.54 8.85
C LEU A 84 -6.09 5.47 9.88
N GLY A 85 -5.42 5.86 10.96
CA GLY A 85 -4.89 4.97 11.99
C GLY A 85 -3.36 5.05 12.09
N SER A 86 -2.80 4.42 13.14
CA SER A 86 -1.34 4.30 13.30
C SER A 86 -0.72 3.54 12.13
N ASP A 87 0.45 3.99 11.66
CA ASP A 87 1.18 3.43 10.51
C ASP A 87 0.40 3.41 9.17
N ILE A 88 -0.73 4.14 9.08
CA ILE A 88 -1.50 4.27 7.84
C ILE A 88 -1.34 5.69 7.29
N TYR A 89 -0.56 5.79 6.21
CA TYR A 89 -0.30 7.05 5.53
C TYR A 89 -1.15 7.16 4.27
N TYR A 90 -1.78 8.33 4.10
CA TYR A 90 -2.43 8.62 2.85
C TYR A 90 -1.39 8.92 1.76
N GLN A 91 -1.49 8.20 0.66
CA GLN A 91 -0.72 8.51 -0.54
C GLN A 91 -1.61 9.19 -1.58
N HIS A 92 -1.17 10.37 -2.03
CA HIS A 92 -1.82 11.09 -3.12
C HIS A 92 -1.86 10.25 -4.39
N THR A 93 -3.03 10.23 -5.02
CA THR A 93 -3.24 9.54 -6.30
C THR A 93 -3.63 10.52 -7.39
N LYS A 94 -3.39 10.14 -8.64
CA LYS A 94 -3.73 10.93 -9.83
C LYS A 94 -4.81 10.20 -10.60
N ALA A 95 -5.89 10.88 -10.98
CA ALA A 95 -6.84 10.31 -11.92
C ALA A 95 -6.16 10.13 -13.28
N ARG A 96 -6.47 9.03 -13.97
CA ARG A 96 -6.08 8.84 -15.37
C ARG A 96 -6.63 10.02 -16.19
N LYS A 97 -5.78 10.65 -17.01
CA LYS A 97 -6.24 11.63 -18.00
C LYS A 97 -7.27 10.95 -18.90
N GLU A 98 -8.50 11.44 -18.88
CA GLU A 98 -9.53 10.99 -19.79
C GLU A 98 -9.09 11.40 -21.20
N LYS A 99 -8.99 10.45 -22.13
CA LYS A 99 -8.81 10.82 -23.54
C LYS A 99 -10.06 11.62 -23.89
N ARG A 100 -9.92 12.92 -24.16
CA ARG A 100 -10.99 13.72 -24.78
C ARG A 100 -11.42 12.95 -26.02
N ARG A 101 -12.66 12.46 -26.01
CA ARG A 101 -13.31 11.90 -27.19
C ARG A 101 -13.63 13.04 -28.14
#